data_AF-W4M884-F1
#
_entry.id   AF-W4M884-F1
#
_cell.length_a   1.000
_cell.length_b   1.000
_cell.length_c   1.000
_cell.angle_alpha   90.00
_cell.angle_beta   90.00
_cell.angle_gamma   90.00
#
_symmetry.space_group_name_H-M   'P 1'
#
loop_
_entity.id
_entity.type
_entity.pdbx_description
1 polymer ?
#
loop_
_entity_poly.entity_id
_entity_poly.type
_entity_poly.pdbx_seq_one_letter_code
_entity_poly.pdbx_strand_id
1 'polypeptide(L)'
;MLIYARTAEGNDALAWLDHHGQSITESQFAILKAAECQPDTPALKRHDNHHDLVRQGVALLAAEEKSIGGQLGRPSGARFRTYERLKRYADSVKGTLFETQQLRRTIEDIYNYPLRQTAIDLLNRQLRSGISDEMLAQRVIELREEDRLSIIHEEEESRDPRIICSLGLAYEHGDEDV
;
A
#
# COMPACT_ATOMS: atom_id res chain seq x y z
N MET A 1 21.22 -1.94 1.37
CA MET A 1 20.17 -2.98 1.22
C MET A 1 18.90 -2.37 0.65
N LEU A 2 18.40 -2.87 -0.47
CA LEU A 2 17.08 -2.53 -1.00
C LEU A 2 16.07 -3.61 -0.66
N ILE A 3 14.87 -3.21 -0.26
CA ILE A 3 13.76 -4.11 0.03
C ILE A 3 12.55 -3.63 -0.76
N TYR A 4 11.92 -4.57 -1.46
CA TYR A 4 10.62 -4.39 -2.09
C TYR A 4 9.64 -5.35 -1.42
N ALA A 5 8.64 -4.81 -0.75
CA ALA A 5 7.57 -5.56 -0.14
C ALA A 5 6.21 -5.11 -0.67
N ARG A 6 5.27 -6.04 -0.74
CA ARG A 6 3.86 -5.74 -0.80
C ARG A 6 3.32 -5.67 0.61
N THR A 7 2.79 -4.53 0.96
CA THR A 7 2.16 -4.26 2.26
C THR A 7 0.90 -5.08 2.51
N ALA A 8 0.41 -5.04 3.76
CA ALA A 8 -0.85 -5.66 4.15
C ALA A 8 -2.05 -5.14 3.34
N GLU A 9 -2.07 -3.84 3.04
CA GLU A 9 -3.12 -3.20 2.24
C GLU A 9 -2.93 -3.44 0.73
N GLY A 10 -1.92 -4.21 0.32
CA GLY A 10 -1.64 -4.57 -1.07
C GLY A 10 -0.88 -3.52 -1.87
N ASN A 11 -0.39 -2.45 -1.23
CA ASN A 11 0.46 -1.45 -1.85
C ASN A 11 1.90 -1.95 -2.00
N ASP A 12 2.56 -1.55 -3.08
CA ASP A 12 3.98 -1.80 -3.29
C ASP A 12 4.81 -0.74 -2.53
N ALA A 13 5.76 -1.21 -1.72
CA ALA A 13 6.58 -0.38 -0.86
C ALA A 13 8.07 -0.75 -1.02
N LEU A 14 8.91 0.27 -1.15
CA LEU A 14 10.34 0.13 -1.35
C LEU A 14 11.10 0.92 -0.27
N ALA A 15 12.14 0.33 0.28
CA ALA A 15 13.06 0.99 1.21
C ALA A 15 14.51 0.72 0.82
N TRP A 16 15.37 1.72 0.97
CA TRP A 16 16.82 1.59 0.92
C TRP A 16 17.42 1.85 2.28
N LEU A 17 18.07 0.82 2.84
CA LEU A 17 18.82 0.93 4.08
C LEU A 17 20.33 0.95 3.83
N ASP A 18 21.06 1.64 4.72
CA ASP A 18 22.50 1.51 4.84
C ASP A 18 22.92 0.18 5.51
N HIS A 19 24.21 0.04 5.82
CA HIS A 19 24.76 -1.17 6.46
C HIS A 19 24.47 -1.25 7.97
N HIS A 20 24.05 -0.15 8.59
CA HIS A 20 23.59 -0.06 9.97
C HIS A 20 22.07 -0.26 10.11
N GLY A 21 21.34 -0.31 8.99
CA GLY A 21 19.89 -0.48 8.96
C GLY A 21 19.09 0.83 9.02
N GLN A 22 19.75 1.98 8.86
CA GLN A 22 19.07 3.27 8.79
C GLN A 22 18.52 3.53 7.38
N SER A 23 17.32 4.15 7.30
CA SER A 23 16.71 4.51 6.02
C SER A 23 17.53 5.59 5.33
N ILE A 24 18.05 5.28 4.14
CA ILE A 24 18.65 6.24 3.21
C ILE A 24 17.53 6.99 2.49
N THR A 25 16.57 6.24 1.92
CA THR A 25 15.39 6.80 1.25
C THR A 25 14.31 5.74 1.04
N GLU A 26 13.07 6.18 0.96
CA GLU A 26 11.89 5.40 0.55
C GLU A 26 11.35 5.84 -0.84
N SER A 27 12.06 6.75 -1.52
CA SER A 27 11.67 7.21 -2.86
C SER A 27 11.82 6.07 -3.86
N GLN A 28 10.69 5.56 -4.37
CA GLN A 28 10.66 4.47 -5.35
C GLN A 28 11.54 4.77 -6.57
N PHE A 29 11.51 6.01 -7.08
CA PHE A 29 12.33 6.42 -8.21
C PHE A 29 13.83 6.35 -7.88
N ALA A 30 14.25 6.91 -6.74
CA ALA A 30 15.66 6.87 -6.34
C ALA A 30 16.15 5.44 -6.12
N ILE A 31 15.31 4.59 -5.52
CA ILE A 31 15.60 3.19 -5.26
C ILE A 31 15.76 2.40 -6.57
N LEU A 32 14.82 2.55 -7.50
CA LEU A 32 14.89 1.87 -8.80
C LEU A 32 16.09 2.34 -9.61
N LYS A 33 16.44 3.63 -9.51
CA LYS A 33 17.63 4.19 -10.14
C LYS A 33 18.92 3.62 -9.52
N ALA A 34 18.96 3.43 -8.20
CA ALA A 34 20.09 2.78 -7.53
C ALA A 34 20.17 1.28 -7.88
N ALA A 35 19.04 0.61 -8.11
CA ALA A 35 19.00 -0.78 -8.53
C ALA A 35 19.35 -1.02 -10.01
N GLU A 36 19.54 0.04 -10.80
CA GLU A 36 19.83 -0.07 -12.22
C GLU A 36 21.19 -0.76 -12.46
N CYS A 37 21.19 -1.80 -13.29
CA CYS A 37 22.40 -2.52 -13.67
C CYS A 37 22.32 -2.99 -15.13
N GLN A 38 23.48 -3.19 -15.76
CA GLN A 38 23.57 -3.80 -17.09
C GLN A 38 23.42 -5.34 -17.00
N PRO A 39 22.98 -6.02 -18.07
CA PRO A 39 22.78 -7.48 -18.06
C PRO A 39 24.02 -8.31 -17.69
N ASP A 40 25.21 -7.78 -17.95
CA ASP A 40 26.51 -8.37 -17.68
C ASP A 40 27.10 -7.96 -16.31
N THR A 41 26.36 -7.18 -15.51
CA THR A 41 26.82 -6.75 -14.19
C THR A 41 27.03 -7.97 -13.30
N PRO A 42 28.24 -8.19 -12.75
CA PRO A 42 28.52 -9.33 -11.91
C PRO A 42 27.75 -9.23 -10.58
N ALA A 43 27.34 -10.38 -10.05
CA ALA A 43 26.68 -10.44 -8.76
C ALA A 43 27.65 -10.08 -7.62
N LEU A 44 27.17 -9.27 -6.67
CA LEU A 44 27.91 -8.95 -5.45
C LEU A 44 27.86 -10.12 -4.46
N LYS A 45 28.90 -10.22 -3.63
CA LYS A 45 28.90 -11.16 -2.51
C LYS A 45 27.79 -10.76 -1.53
N ARG A 46 27.05 -11.75 -1.05
CA ARG A 46 26.05 -11.55 0.00
C ARG A 46 26.72 -11.00 1.27
N HIS A 47 26.15 -9.94 1.82
CA HIS A 47 26.58 -9.36 3.10
C HIS A 47 26.18 -10.27 4.28
N ASP A 48 27.03 -10.35 5.30
CA ASP A 48 26.84 -11.30 6.41
C ASP A 48 25.56 -11.02 7.23
N ASN A 49 25.24 -9.74 7.45
CA ASN A 49 24.02 -9.32 8.15
C ASN A 49 22.76 -9.19 7.24
N HIS A 50 22.77 -9.76 6.03
CA HIS A 50 21.71 -9.56 5.02
C HIS A 50 20.29 -9.78 5.58
N HIS A 51 20.05 -10.88 6.30
CA HIS A 51 18.71 -11.18 6.83
C HIS A 51 18.28 -10.21 7.93
N ASP A 52 19.21 -9.70 8.73
CA ASP A 52 18.90 -8.73 9.78
C ASP A 52 18.50 -7.39 9.16
N LEU A 53 19.21 -6.95 8.11
CA LEU A 53 18.85 -5.76 7.34
C LEU A 53 17.49 -5.91 6.64
N VAL A 54 17.20 -7.10 6.07
CA VAL A 54 15.86 -7.38 5.50
C VAL A 54 14.78 -7.27 6.56
N ARG A 55 14.97 -7.88 7.74
CA ARG A 55 14.02 -7.80 8.85
C ARG A 55 13.76 -6.36 9.26
N GLN A 56 14.83 -5.57 9.43
CA GLN A 56 14.73 -4.17 9.83
C GLN A 56 13.98 -3.33 8.80
N GLY A 57 14.24 -3.50 7.51
CA GLY A 57 13.56 -2.70 6.50
C GLY A 57 12.11 -3.12 6.25
N VAL A 58 11.75 -4.39 6.40
CA VAL A 58 10.34 -4.81 6.40
C VAL A 58 9.61 -4.18 7.60
N ALA A 59 10.22 -4.17 8.78
CA ALA A 59 9.65 -3.51 9.96
C ALA A 59 9.48 -2.00 9.75
N LEU A 60 10.44 -1.34 9.12
CA LEU A 60 10.39 0.08 8.77
C LEU A 60 9.23 0.39 7.81
N LEU A 61 9.12 -0.37 6.71
CA LEU A 61 8.02 -0.22 5.74
C LEU A 61 6.65 -0.43 6.38
N ALA A 62 6.52 -1.39 7.29
CA ALA A 62 5.27 -1.66 8.01
C ALA A 62 4.90 -0.54 9.00
N ALA A 63 5.88 0.08 9.66
CA ALA A 63 5.66 1.18 10.59
C ALA A 63 5.26 2.47 9.85
N GLU A 64 5.90 2.75 8.72
CA GLU A 64 5.68 3.95 7.92
C GLU A 64 4.29 3.93 7.24
N GLU A 65 3.85 2.78 6.74
CA GLU A 65 2.52 2.63 6.15
C GLU A 65 1.40 3.02 7.13
N LYS A 66 1.53 2.60 8.40
CA LYS A 66 0.60 2.98 9.47
C LYS A 66 0.64 4.48 9.77
N SER A 67 1.81 5.12 9.64
CA SER A 67 2.01 6.55 9.90
C SER A 67 1.39 7.45 8.82
N ILE A 68 1.65 7.16 7.54
CA ILE A 68 1.24 8.03 6.41
C ILE A 68 -0.27 7.93 6.14
N GLY A 69 -0.86 6.75 6.33
CA GLY A 69 -2.23 6.45 5.93
C GLY A 69 -3.26 6.41 7.04
N GLY A 70 -2.81 6.42 8.30
CA GLY A 70 -3.65 6.04 9.43
C GLY A 70 -4.34 4.70 9.19
N GLN A 71 -5.60 4.58 9.62
CA GLN A 71 -6.39 3.34 9.52
C GLN A 71 -6.76 2.95 8.07
N LEU A 72 -6.72 3.90 7.13
CA LEU A 72 -7.16 3.68 5.74
C LEU A 72 -6.01 3.36 4.77
N GLY A 73 -4.77 3.40 5.25
CA GLY A 73 -3.58 3.26 4.40
C GLY A 73 -3.32 4.49 3.54
N ARG A 74 -2.34 4.40 2.63
CA ARG A 74 -1.80 5.55 1.90
C ARG A 74 -2.87 6.35 1.13
N PRO A 75 -2.75 7.69 1.02
CA PRO A 75 -3.72 8.53 0.32
C PRO A 75 -3.97 8.17 -1.16
N SER A 76 -2.99 7.55 -1.81
CA SER A 76 -3.09 7.08 -3.20
C SER A 76 -3.87 5.77 -3.36
N GLY A 77 -4.07 5.02 -2.27
CA GLY A 77 -4.68 3.69 -2.28
C GLY A 77 -6.17 3.70 -2.57
N ALA A 78 -6.68 2.58 -3.11
CA ALA A 78 -8.10 2.44 -3.46
C ALA A 78 -9.02 2.67 -2.26
N ARG A 79 -8.67 2.12 -1.09
CA ARG A 79 -9.45 2.24 0.15
C ARG A 79 -9.61 3.69 0.60
N PHE A 80 -8.49 4.39 0.81
CA PHE A 80 -8.48 5.81 1.16
C PHE A 80 -9.26 6.66 0.16
N ARG A 81 -8.96 6.52 -1.14
CA ARG A 81 -9.61 7.32 -2.20
C ARG A 81 -11.11 7.05 -2.28
N THR A 82 -11.53 5.80 -2.10
CA THR A 82 -12.94 5.42 -2.12
C THR A 82 -13.66 6.00 -0.90
N TYR A 83 -13.09 5.83 0.30
CA TYR A 83 -13.63 6.39 1.54
C TYR A 83 -13.85 7.90 1.44
N GLU A 84 -12.84 8.67 1.03
CA GLU A 84 -12.94 10.14 0.94
C GLU A 84 -13.98 10.59 -0.10
N ARG A 85 -14.15 9.83 -1.19
CA ARG A 85 -15.19 10.12 -2.19
C ARG A 85 -16.59 9.81 -1.66
N LEU A 86 -16.78 8.67 -1.00
CA LEU A 86 -18.07 8.30 -0.43
C LEU A 86 -18.49 9.22 0.70
N LYS A 87 -17.53 9.66 1.53
CA LYS A 87 -17.77 10.65 2.59
C LYS A 87 -18.26 11.97 2.00
N ARG A 88 -17.55 12.51 1.00
CA ARG A 88 -17.98 13.73 0.29
C ARG A 88 -19.35 13.57 -0.37
N TYR A 89 -19.62 12.41 -0.97
CA TYR A 89 -20.92 12.11 -1.55
C TYR A 89 -22.02 12.09 -0.48
N ALA A 90 -21.81 11.38 0.63
CA ALA A 90 -22.75 11.32 1.75
C ALA A 90 -23.07 12.70 2.32
N ASP A 91 -22.07 13.57 2.45
CA ASP A 91 -22.27 14.97 2.86
C ASP A 91 -23.11 15.74 1.82
N SER A 92 -22.88 15.52 0.53
CA SER A 92 -23.62 16.20 -0.55
C SER A 92 -25.10 15.79 -0.66
N VAL A 93 -25.44 14.55 -0.25
CA VAL A 93 -26.80 14.02 -0.33
C VAL A 93 -27.55 14.06 1.00
N LYS A 94 -26.96 14.65 2.04
CA LYS A 94 -27.54 14.76 3.37
C LYS A 94 -28.90 15.46 3.34
N GLY A 95 -29.90 14.89 4.01
CA GLY A 95 -31.28 15.36 4.03
C GLY A 95 -32.09 15.05 2.76
N THR A 96 -31.53 14.28 1.82
CA THR A 96 -32.22 13.84 0.60
C THR A 96 -32.61 12.37 0.68
N LEU A 97 -33.38 11.89 -0.32
CA LEU A 97 -33.73 10.47 -0.46
C LEU A 97 -32.51 9.55 -0.65
N PHE A 98 -31.35 10.10 -1.05
CA PHE A 98 -30.11 9.34 -1.25
C PHE A 98 -29.28 9.22 0.03
N GLU A 99 -29.68 9.85 1.14
CA GLU A 99 -29.08 9.62 2.46
C GLU A 99 -29.56 8.28 3.04
N THR A 100 -29.01 7.18 2.52
CA THR A 100 -29.44 5.83 2.91
C THR A 100 -28.60 5.26 4.05
N GLN A 101 -29.19 4.36 4.85
CA GLN A 101 -28.45 3.60 5.85
C GLN A 101 -27.41 2.67 5.21
N GLN A 102 -27.68 2.15 4.00
CA GLN A 102 -26.74 1.34 3.23
C GLN A 102 -25.47 2.13 2.89
N LEU A 103 -25.59 3.39 2.46
CA LEU A 103 -24.43 4.25 2.19
C LEU A 103 -23.59 4.44 3.44
N ARG A 104 -24.21 4.76 4.57
CA ARG A 104 -23.50 4.96 5.85
C ARG A 104 -22.75 3.70 6.31
N ARG A 105 -23.42 2.54 6.30
CA ARG A 105 -22.80 1.26 6.67
C ARG A 105 -21.65 0.87 5.73
N THR A 106 -21.79 1.16 4.44
CA THR A 106 -20.72 0.95 3.46
C THR A 106 -19.49 1.79 3.78
N ILE A 107 -19.67 3.06 4.14
CA ILE A 107 -18.57 3.94 4.55
C ILE A 107 -17.90 3.43 5.84
N GLU A 108 -18.70 3.01 6.82
CA GLU A 108 -18.20 2.42 8.07
C GLU A 108 -17.39 1.14 7.82
N ASP A 109 -17.85 0.25 6.94
CA ASP A 109 -17.14 -1.01 6.63
C ASP A 109 -15.80 -0.75 5.94
N ILE A 110 -15.70 0.25 5.06
CA ILE A 110 -14.43 0.65 4.43
C ILE A 110 -13.48 1.25 5.46
N TYR A 111 -14.02 2.00 6.42
CA TYR A 111 -13.22 2.59 7.49
C TYR A 111 -12.66 1.52 8.42
N ASN A 112 -13.50 0.56 8.83
CA ASN A 112 -13.16 -0.40 9.86
C ASN A 112 -12.39 -1.62 9.33
N TYR A 113 -12.65 -2.05 8.09
CA TYR A 113 -12.14 -3.31 7.58
C TYR A 113 -11.34 -3.15 6.28
N PRO A 114 -10.29 -3.97 6.07
CA PRO A 114 -9.55 -3.99 4.82
C PRO A 114 -10.45 -4.46 3.67
N LEU A 115 -10.19 -3.93 2.48
CA LEU A 115 -10.89 -4.31 1.25
C LEU A 115 -10.37 -5.66 0.74
N ARG A 116 -11.26 -6.46 0.14
CA ARG A 116 -10.84 -7.66 -0.60
C ARG A 116 -10.00 -7.25 -1.82
N GLN A 117 -9.05 -8.09 -2.24
CA GLN A 117 -8.18 -7.77 -3.40
C GLN A 117 -8.98 -7.52 -4.66
N THR A 118 -10.01 -8.33 -4.91
CA THR A 118 -10.91 -8.19 -6.06
C THR A 118 -11.66 -6.86 -6.05
N ALA A 119 -12.06 -6.36 -4.88
CA ALA A 119 -12.65 -5.04 -4.72
C ALA A 119 -11.61 -3.94 -4.99
N ILE A 120 -10.40 -4.06 -4.45
CA ILE A 120 -9.29 -3.10 -4.70
C ILE A 120 -9.03 -2.95 -6.20
N ASP A 121 -8.90 -4.05 -6.93
CA ASP A 121 -8.60 -4.03 -8.36
C ASP A 121 -9.73 -3.40 -9.19
N LEU A 122 -10.98 -3.69 -8.82
CA LEU A 122 -12.16 -3.14 -9.46
C LEU A 122 -12.30 -1.63 -9.20
N LEU A 123 -12.15 -1.21 -7.94
CA LEU A 123 -12.24 0.20 -7.55
C LEU A 123 -11.12 1.02 -8.18
N ASN A 124 -9.88 0.51 -8.18
CA ASN A 124 -8.76 1.16 -8.86
C ASN A 124 -9.04 1.38 -10.36
N ARG A 125 -9.65 0.40 -11.04
CA ARG A 125 -10.03 0.54 -12.44
C ARG A 125 -11.09 1.63 -12.63
N GLN A 126 -12.14 1.63 -11.81
CA GLN A 126 -13.22 2.62 -11.87
C GLN A 126 -12.74 4.05 -11.52
N LEU A 127 -11.86 4.17 -10.53
CA LEU A 127 -11.23 5.44 -10.16
C LEU A 127 -10.36 6.00 -11.28
N ARG A 128 -9.62 5.14 -12.00
CA ARG A 128 -8.84 5.56 -13.17
C ARG A 128 -9.70 5.97 -14.35
N SER A 129 -10.87 5.35 -14.52
CA SER A 129 -11.82 5.72 -15.58
C SER A 129 -12.69 6.93 -15.25
N GLY A 130 -12.46 7.59 -14.10
CA GLY A 130 -13.20 8.80 -13.74
C GLY A 130 -14.67 8.57 -13.37
N ILE A 131 -15.02 7.41 -12.79
CA ILE A 131 -16.38 7.14 -12.27
C ILE A 131 -16.90 8.32 -11.43
N SER A 132 -18.19 8.67 -11.52
CA SER A 132 -18.79 9.72 -10.70
C SER A 132 -18.95 9.28 -9.24
N ASP A 133 -19.14 10.23 -8.32
CA ASP A 133 -19.32 9.93 -6.89
C ASP A 133 -20.59 9.08 -6.63
N GLU A 134 -21.68 9.38 -7.33
CA GLU A 134 -22.94 8.63 -7.27
C GLU A 134 -22.78 7.19 -7.78
N MET A 135 -22.18 7.02 -8.97
CA MET A 135 -21.95 5.68 -9.52
C MET A 135 -20.98 4.88 -8.65
N LEU A 136 -19.97 5.55 -8.07
CA LEU A 136 -19.05 4.90 -7.13
C LEU A 136 -19.80 4.43 -5.89
N ALA A 137 -20.66 5.27 -5.30
CA ALA A 137 -21.47 4.90 -4.15
C ALA A 137 -22.33 3.66 -4.44
N GLN A 138 -23.03 3.66 -5.57
CA GLN A 138 -23.85 2.52 -5.99
C GLN A 138 -23.01 1.25 -6.15
N ARG A 139 -21.85 1.33 -6.83
CA ARG A 139 -20.97 0.16 -7.04
C ARG A 139 -20.38 -0.40 -5.76
N VAL A 140 -20.03 0.45 -4.80
CA VAL A 140 -19.47 0.01 -3.53
C VAL A 140 -20.56 -0.62 -2.66
N ILE A 141 -21.79 -0.07 -2.67
CA ILE A 141 -22.94 -0.67 -1.97
C ILE A 141 -23.25 -2.05 -2.55
N GLU A 142 -23.26 -2.21 -3.88
CA GLU A 142 -23.44 -3.51 -4.55
C GLU A 142 -22.37 -4.52 -4.11
N LEU A 143 -21.09 -4.14 -4.12
CA LEU A 143 -20.01 -5.00 -3.64
C LEU A 143 -20.19 -5.42 -2.18
N ARG A 144 -20.74 -4.52 -1.34
CA ARG A 144 -21.01 -4.82 0.07
C ARG A 144 -22.15 -5.82 0.20
N GLU A 145 -23.24 -5.63 -0.53
CA GLU A 145 -24.40 -6.53 -0.52
C GLU A 145 -24.06 -7.93 -1.05
N GLU A 146 -23.05 -8.02 -1.92
CA GLU A 146 -22.51 -9.28 -2.42
C GLU A 146 -21.45 -9.93 -1.48
N ASP A 147 -21.17 -9.36 -0.30
CA ASP A 147 -20.09 -9.78 0.62
C ASP A 147 -18.67 -9.74 0.01
N ARG A 148 -18.49 -8.95 -1.05
CA ARG A 148 -17.26 -8.84 -1.85
C ARG A 148 -16.45 -7.58 -1.57
N LEU A 149 -16.95 -6.64 -0.77
CA LEU A 149 -16.28 -5.37 -0.48
C LEU A 149 -15.11 -5.52 0.51
N SER A 150 -15.43 -5.87 1.75
CA SER A 150 -14.49 -5.89 2.88
C SER A 150 -14.38 -7.29 3.50
N ILE A 151 -13.31 -7.53 4.25
CA ILE A 151 -13.08 -8.76 5.00
C ILE A 151 -13.66 -8.57 6.41
N ILE A 152 -14.89 -9.04 6.66
CA ILE A 152 -15.64 -8.72 7.89
C ILE A 152 -15.56 -9.85 8.95
N HIS A 153 -15.46 -11.15 8.62
CA HIS A 153 -15.11 -12.26 9.57
C HIS A 153 -14.71 -13.60 8.89
N GLU A 154 -13.84 -14.38 9.59
CA GLU A 154 -13.20 -15.70 9.30
C GLU A 154 -12.57 -15.86 7.90
N GLU A 155 -11.26 -15.89 7.65
CA GLU A 155 -10.06 -16.21 8.43
C GLU A 155 -9.18 -14.97 8.66
N GLU A 156 -8.40 -14.97 9.74
CA GLU A 156 -7.25 -14.08 9.90
C GLU A 156 -6.20 -14.38 8.79
N GLU A 157 -6.48 -14.04 7.54
CA GLU A 157 -5.40 -13.59 6.68
C GLU A 157 -5.07 -12.16 7.13
N SER A 158 -4.40 -12.04 8.28
CA SER A 158 -3.44 -10.95 8.45
C SER A 158 -2.59 -11.01 7.19
N ARG A 159 -2.79 -10.05 6.29
CA ARG A 159 -1.92 -9.91 5.14
C ARG A 159 -0.61 -9.41 5.69
N ASP A 160 0.24 -10.33 6.13
CA ASP A 160 1.59 -9.96 6.50
C ASP A 160 2.25 -9.35 5.27
N PRO A 161 3.09 -8.31 5.45
CA PRO A 161 3.82 -7.74 4.35
C PRO A 161 4.63 -8.84 3.67
N ARG A 162 4.36 -9.04 2.37
CA ARG A 162 5.02 -10.04 1.55
C ARG A 162 6.27 -9.45 0.94
N ILE A 163 7.42 -9.98 1.31
CA ILE A 163 8.69 -9.64 0.66
C ILE A 163 8.63 -10.13 -0.79
N ILE A 164 8.69 -9.19 -1.74
CA ILE A 164 8.72 -9.50 -3.17
C ILE A 164 10.16 -9.67 -3.62
N CYS A 165 11.05 -8.78 -3.17
CA CYS A 165 12.46 -8.84 -3.50
C CYS A 165 13.31 -8.16 -2.42
N SER A 166 14.54 -8.64 -2.24
CA SER A 166 15.55 -7.99 -1.40
C SER A 166 16.90 -8.05 -2.12
N LEU A 167 17.55 -6.89 -2.27
CA LEU A 167 18.87 -6.78 -2.91
C LEU A 167 19.88 -6.21 -1.92
N GLY A 168 20.93 -6.99 -1.67
CA GLY A 168 22.10 -6.54 -0.90
C GLY A 168 22.99 -5.63 -1.72
N LEU A 169 22.50 -4.45 -2.14
CA LEU A 169 23.36 -3.45 -2.75
C LEU A 169 24.37 -2.95 -1.72
N ALA A 170 25.64 -3.13 -2.04
CA ALA A 170 26.78 -2.51 -1.39
C ALA A 170 27.51 -1.73 -2.50
N TYR A 171 27.50 -0.41 -2.42
CA TYR A 171 28.44 0.38 -3.20
C TYR A 171 29.76 0.35 -2.43
N GLU A 172 30.85 -0.04 -3.08
CA GLU A 172 32.17 0.39 -2.62
C GLU A 172 32.14 1.92 -2.70
N HIS A 173 32.02 2.58 -1.55
CA HIS A 173 32.45 3.97 -1.46
C HIS A 173 33.94 3.93 -1.80
N GLY A 174 34.31 4.46 -2.96
CA GLY A 174 35.70 4.81 -3.20
C GLY A 174 36.14 5.70 -2.04
N ASP A 175 37.28 5.36 -1.46
CA ASP A 175 38.04 6.28 -0.61
C ASP A 175 38.16 7.62 -1.35
N GLU A 176 37.40 8.61 -0.92
CA GLU A 176 37.71 10.02 -1.13
C GLU A 176 37.90 10.66 0.26
N ASP A 177 38.90 10.16 0.98
CA ASP A 177 39.70 10.96 1.90
C ASP A 177 40.94 11.47 1.14
N VAL A 178 40.82 12.66 0.54
CA VAL A 178 41.92 13.64 0.38
C VAL A 178 41.37 15.06 0.50
#